data_AF-A0A2S7TUN4-F1
#
_entry.id   AF-A0A2S7TUN4-F1
#
_cell.length_a   1.000
_cell.length_b   1.000
_cell.length_c   1.000
_cell.angle_alpha   90.00
_cell.angle_beta   90.00
_cell.angle_gamma   90.00
#
_symmetry.space_group_name_H-M   'P 1'
#
loop_
_entity.id
_entity.type
_entity.pdbx_description
1 polymer ?
#
loop_
_entity_poly.entity_id
_entity_poly.type
_entity_poly.pdbx_seq_one_letter_code
_entity_poly.pdbx_strand_id
1 'polypeptide(L)'
;MELSSQFECWRKLKDPNNSWGLTWFLAAEFCRRFYSSHGLVPWVIAHEGLGYYGIGINSVPCSVHGTASETLGRFTMGGNVENWQTGGPGDHGLKLIDECQRGTPTVELIRKAIAHFELPAIPAKSHIVCRHKRWGSSYVLVFEIAAYLALQFEAGELSIWNHPDNIKRKLEDRDYTAKMKEHPGAFLFVRNDRDLLVSGDGRFLDDSRDNLWQLYMHGQSVSELAKLIIGRLDA
;
A
#
# COMPACT_ATOMS: atom_id res chain seq x y z
N MET A 1 -2.54 -12.30 -13.67
CA MET A 1 -3.29 -11.08 -14.02
C MET A 1 -2.66 -9.91 -13.29
N GLU A 2 -2.33 -8.85 -14.02
CA GLU A 2 -1.67 -7.65 -13.50
C GLU A 2 -2.62 -6.74 -12.70
N LEU A 3 -2.07 -5.91 -11.82
CA LEU A 3 -2.84 -4.98 -10.98
C LEU A 3 -3.73 -4.04 -11.82
N SER A 4 -3.19 -3.44 -12.89
CA SER A 4 -3.95 -2.52 -13.74
C SER A 4 -5.16 -3.18 -14.41
N SER A 5 -5.02 -4.44 -14.85
CA SER A 5 -6.14 -5.19 -15.42
C SER A 5 -7.21 -5.48 -14.37
N GLN A 6 -6.80 -5.85 -13.15
CA GLN A 6 -7.73 -6.04 -12.03
C GLN A 6 -8.44 -4.74 -11.66
N PHE A 7 -7.75 -3.60 -11.68
CA PHE A 7 -8.35 -2.30 -11.44
C PHE A 7 -9.41 -1.95 -12.48
N GLU A 8 -9.16 -2.17 -13.76
CA GLU A 8 -10.16 -1.96 -14.81
C GLU A 8 -11.38 -2.88 -14.67
N CYS A 9 -11.18 -4.12 -14.22
CA CYS A 9 -12.28 -5.03 -13.89
C CYS A 9 -13.10 -4.50 -12.70
N TRP A 10 -12.43 -4.13 -11.60
CA TRP A 10 -13.06 -3.55 -10.42
C TRP A 10 -13.89 -2.32 -10.78
N ARG A 11 -13.29 -1.40 -11.53
CA ARG A 11 -13.87 -0.14 -11.98
C ARG A 11 -15.17 -0.33 -12.77
N LYS A 12 -15.28 -1.40 -13.55
CA LYS A 12 -16.47 -1.70 -14.38
C LYS A 12 -17.58 -2.41 -13.61
N LEU A 13 -17.25 -3.11 -12.52
CA LEU A 13 -18.14 -4.06 -11.87
C LEU A 13 -18.66 -3.62 -10.49
N LYS A 14 -18.01 -2.66 -9.82
CA LYS A 14 -18.30 -2.32 -8.42
C LYS A 14 -19.03 -0.99 -8.27
N ASP A 15 -19.80 -0.91 -7.17
CA ASP A 15 -20.57 0.27 -6.79
C ASP A 15 -19.63 1.48 -6.56
N PRO A 16 -19.87 2.63 -7.21
CA PRO A 16 -19.11 3.85 -7.01
C PRO A 16 -18.99 4.35 -5.56
N ASN A 17 -19.91 3.98 -4.68
CA ASN A 17 -19.86 4.30 -3.25
C ASN A 17 -18.85 3.42 -2.49
N ASN A 18 -18.43 2.32 -3.09
CA ASN A 18 -17.54 1.35 -2.49
C ASN A 18 -16.09 1.59 -2.92
N SER A 19 -15.54 2.66 -2.38
CA SER A 19 -14.56 3.50 -3.08
C SER A 19 -13.09 3.21 -2.72
N TRP A 20 -12.86 2.13 -1.96
CA TRP A 20 -11.55 1.71 -1.45
C TRP A 20 -10.60 1.14 -2.50
N GLY A 21 -11.11 0.57 -3.60
CA GLY A 21 -10.28 0.03 -4.67
C GLY A 21 -9.43 1.08 -5.37
N LEU A 22 -9.99 2.27 -5.63
CA LEU A 22 -9.24 3.40 -6.21
C LEU A 22 -8.10 3.85 -5.28
N THR A 23 -8.36 3.91 -3.98
CA THR A 23 -7.38 4.26 -2.94
C THR A 23 -6.17 3.35 -2.96
N TRP A 24 -6.38 2.02 -2.93
CA TRP A 24 -5.29 1.06 -2.99
C TRP A 24 -4.55 1.07 -4.30
N PHE A 25 -5.28 1.20 -5.41
CA PHE A 25 -4.67 1.26 -6.73
C PHE A 25 -3.72 2.45 -6.83
N LEU A 26 -4.18 3.66 -6.45
CA LEU A 26 -3.34 4.86 -6.46
C LEU A 26 -2.18 4.75 -5.47
N ALA A 27 -2.40 4.21 -4.26
CA ALA A 27 -1.34 3.98 -3.29
C ALA A 27 -0.26 3.01 -3.79
N ALA A 28 -0.65 1.94 -4.52
CA ALA A 28 0.28 1.00 -5.11
C ALA A 28 1.11 1.65 -6.24
N GLU A 29 0.47 2.46 -7.08
CA GLU A 29 1.17 3.27 -8.11
C GLU A 29 2.20 4.21 -7.47
N PHE A 30 1.84 4.83 -6.35
CA PHE A 30 2.76 5.66 -5.57
C PHE A 30 3.92 4.85 -5.00
N CYS A 31 3.63 3.74 -4.32
CA CYS A 31 4.64 2.87 -3.74
C CYS A 31 5.64 2.41 -4.81
N ARG A 32 5.14 1.94 -5.95
CA ARG A 32 5.95 1.43 -7.06
C ARG A 32 6.90 2.50 -7.64
N ARG A 33 6.47 3.77 -7.69
CA ARG A 33 7.28 4.87 -8.24
C ARG A 33 8.24 5.45 -7.20
N PHE A 34 7.76 5.69 -5.99
CA PHE A 34 8.41 6.57 -5.03
C PHE A 34 9.02 5.88 -3.82
N TYR A 35 8.68 4.62 -3.52
CA TYR A 35 9.26 3.92 -2.37
C TYR A 35 10.79 3.80 -2.48
N SER A 36 11.27 3.21 -3.58
CA SER A 36 12.70 2.99 -3.78
C SER A 36 13.48 4.26 -4.14
N SER A 37 12.81 5.31 -4.61
CA SER A 37 13.45 6.53 -5.11
C SER A 37 13.42 7.67 -4.09
N HIS A 38 12.33 7.85 -3.35
CA HIS A 38 12.12 8.97 -2.43
C HIS A 38 11.85 8.50 -0.99
N GLY A 39 11.80 7.18 -0.75
CA GLY A 39 11.42 6.63 0.54
C GLY A 39 9.97 6.93 0.88
N LEU A 40 9.09 7.14 -0.12
CA LEU A 40 7.67 7.39 0.16
C LEU A 40 6.93 6.06 0.32
N VAL A 41 6.33 5.86 1.49
CA VAL A 41 5.60 4.65 1.86
C VAL A 41 4.13 4.97 2.12
N PRO A 42 3.20 4.27 1.46
CA PRO A 42 1.80 4.35 1.82
C PRO A 42 1.54 3.50 3.07
N TRP A 43 0.89 4.07 4.08
CA TRP A 43 0.42 3.34 5.25
C TRP A 43 -1.09 3.47 5.40
N VAL A 44 -1.76 2.36 5.65
CA VAL A 44 -3.18 2.34 6.01
C VAL A 44 -3.36 3.10 7.32
N ILE A 45 -4.14 4.19 7.27
CA ILE A 45 -4.45 5.02 8.42
C ILE A 45 -5.93 4.86 8.77
N ALA A 46 -6.18 4.54 10.04
CA ALA A 46 -7.49 4.63 10.65
C ALA A 46 -7.35 5.63 11.80
N HIS A 47 -7.81 6.87 11.60
CA HIS A 47 -7.77 7.87 12.65
C HIS A 47 -9.06 7.81 13.47
N GLU A 48 -8.96 7.33 14.71
CA GLU A 48 -10.04 7.51 15.68
C GLU A 48 -10.27 9.02 15.95
N GLY A 49 -11.53 9.41 16.08
CA GLY A 49 -11.96 10.76 16.48
C GLY A 49 -12.64 11.58 15.38
N LEU A 50 -12.14 11.54 14.14
CA LEU A 50 -12.73 12.31 13.02
C LEU A 50 -13.27 11.44 11.87
N GLY A 51 -13.20 10.10 12.00
CA GLY A 51 -13.82 9.17 11.04
C GLY A 51 -13.09 9.07 9.69
N TYR A 52 -11.84 9.52 9.60
CA TYR A 52 -11.08 9.43 8.36
C TYR A 52 -10.37 8.08 8.24
N TYR A 53 -10.84 7.28 7.28
CA TYR A 53 -10.22 6.03 6.84
C TYR A 53 -9.50 6.27 5.50
N GLY A 54 -8.31 5.70 5.30
CA GLY A 54 -7.54 5.97 4.08
C GLY A 54 -6.13 5.38 4.06
N ILE A 55 -5.30 5.88 3.15
CA ILE A 55 -3.88 5.55 3.04
C ILE A 55 -3.07 6.84 3.07
N GLY A 56 -2.30 7.07 4.13
CA GLY A 56 -1.36 8.18 4.25
C GLY A 56 -0.09 7.93 3.45
N ILE A 57 0.43 8.94 2.77
CA ILE A 57 1.71 8.92 2.07
C ILE A 57 2.75 9.56 2.97
N ASN A 58 3.70 8.76 3.44
CA ASN A 58 4.67 9.16 4.45
C ASN A 58 6.09 9.01 3.92
N SER A 59 7.02 9.82 4.39
CA SER A 59 8.44 9.54 4.24
C SER A 59 8.88 8.46 5.25
N VAL A 60 9.61 7.45 4.77
CA VAL A 60 10.20 6.43 5.64
C VAL A 60 11.22 7.11 6.55
N PRO A 61 11.11 6.98 7.88
CA PRO A 61 12.06 7.58 8.80
C PRO A 61 13.44 6.96 8.60
N CYS A 62 14.46 7.81 8.41
CA CYS A 62 15.83 7.36 8.26
C CYS A 62 16.56 7.42 9.60
N SER A 63 16.80 6.25 10.20
CA SER A 63 17.51 6.14 11.49
C SER A 63 18.97 6.64 11.45
N VAL A 64 19.54 6.83 10.26
CA VAL A 64 20.89 7.39 10.07
C VAL A 64 20.89 8.92 10.07
N HIS A 65 19.85 9.55 9.52
CA HIS A 65 19.75 11.00 9.41
C HIS A 65 18.83 11.64 10.47
N GLY A 66 18.16 10.84 11.30
CA GLY A 66 17.35 11.31 12.42
C GLY A 66 16.09 12.07 11.98
N THR A 67 15.70 11.99 10.71
CA THR A 67 14.48 12.62 10.20
C THR A 67 13.26 11.86 10.69
N ALA A 68 12.37 12.59 11.38
CA ALA A 68 11.03 12.12 11.70
C ALA A 68 10.28 11.80 10.40
N SER A 69 9.37 10.82 10.46
CA SER A 69 8.46 10.56 9.34
C SER A 69 7.57 11.78 9.15
N GLU A 70 7.56 12.32 7.93
CA GLU A 70 6.69 13.42 7.53
C GLU A 70 5.59 12.88 6.64
N THR A 71 4.35 13.24 6.95
CA THR A 71 3.20 12.87 6.15
C THR A 71 2.95 13.93 5.07
N LEU A 72 3.07 13.54 3.80
CA LEU A 72 2.90 14.44 2.65
C LEU A 72 1.42 14.71 2.36
N GLY A 73 0.55 13.74 2.60
CA GLY A 73 -0.87 13.78 2.26
C GLY A 73 -1.48 12.39 2.38
N ARG A 74 -2.73 12.21 1.96
CA ARG A 74 -3.41 10.92 1.97
C ARG A 74 -4.29 10.71 0.75
N PHE A 75 -4.57 9.44 0.49
CA PHE A 75 -5.76 9.01 -0.20
C PHE A 75 -6.85 8.72 0.84
N THR A 76 -8.00 9.39 0.74
CA THR A 76 -9.21 9.05 1.50
C THR A 76 -9.70 7.66 1.15
N MET A 77 -10.58 7.06 1.96
CA MET A 77 -11.18 5.76 1.66
C MET A 77 -11.76 5.71 0.25
N GLY A 78 -12.29 6.82 -0.26
CA GLY A 78 -12.84 6.88 -1.61
C GLY A 78 -11.89 7.21 -2.74
N GLY A 79 -10.60 7.33 -2.47
CA GLY A 79 -9.57 7.56 -3.48
C GLY A 79 -9.40 9.03 -3.85
N ASN A 80 -10.10 9.95 -3.19
CA ASN A 80 -9.79 11.37 -3.28
C ASN A 80 -8.48 11.66 -2.56
N VAL A 81 -7.69 12.57 -3.12
CA VAL A 81 -6.41 12.99 -2.57
C VAL A 81 -6.63 14.19 -1.67
N GLU A 82 -5.95 14.19 -0.53
CA GLU A 82 -5.86 15.34 0.36
C GLU A 82 -4.38 15.60 0.68
N ASN A 83 -3.91 16.81 0.36
CA ASN A 83 -2.57 17.28 0.70
C ASN A 83 -2.65 18.09 2.00
N TRP A 84 -1.82 17.76 3.00
CA TRP A 84 -1.86 18.45 4.30
C TRP A 84 -1.09 19.78 4.30
N GLN A 85 -0.30 20.08 3.26
CA GLN A 85 0.50 21.30 3.16
C GLN A 85 -0.26 22.51 2.59
N THR A 86 -1.42 22.33 1.93
CA THR A 86 -2.09 23.41 1.17
C THR A 86 -3.26 24.10 1.88
N GLY A 87 -3.65 23.66 3.08
CA GLY A 87 -4.56 24.40 3.96
C GLY A 87 -5.87 23.69 4.30
N GLY A 88 -5.97 23.26 5.56
CA GLY A 88 -7.23 22.89 6.21
C GLY A 88 -7.71 21.45 5.97
N PRO A 89 -8.41 20.82 6.95
CA PRO A 89 -9.09 19.55 6.75
C PRO A 89 -10.13 19.63 5.61
N GLY A 90 -10.06 18.71 4.64
CA GLY A 90 -11.08 18.59 3.59
C GLY A 90 -10.80 19.37 2.30
N ASP A 91 -9.56 19.73 1.99
CA ASP A 91 -9.18 20.21 0.65
C ASP A 91 -9.26 19.05 -0.37
N HIS A 92 -10.48 18.72 -0.79
CA HIS A 92 -10.82 17.71 -1.80
C HIS A 92 -10.47 18.19 -3.22
N GLY A 93 -9.27 18.72 -3.43
CA GLY A 93 -8.89 19.45 -4.64
C GLY A 93 -9.01 18.61 -5.93
N LEU A 94 -8.93 17.28 -5.83
CA LEU A 94 -9.13 16.37 -6.94
C LEU A 94 -10.24 15.37 -6.62
N LYS A 95 -11.41 15.57 -7.24
CA LYS A 95 -12.56 14.65 -7.24
C LYS A 95 -12.26 13.39 -8.06
N LEU A 96 -11.19 12.67 -7.72
CA LEU A 96 -10.69 11.53 -8.50
C LEU A 96 -11.70 10.39 -8.57
N ILE A 97 -12.52 10.20 -7.52
CA ILE A 97 -13.58 9.19 -7.56
C ILE A 97 -14.63 9.53 -8.62
N ASP A 98 -15.09 10.78 -8.67
CA ASP A 98 -16.04 11.26 -9.68
C ASP A 98 -15.44 11.14 -11.10
N GLU A 99 -14.15 11.47 -11.26
CA GLU A 99 -13.45 11.31 -12.54
C GLU A 99 -13.33 9.84 -12.95
N CYS A 100 -13.02 8.96 -12.00
CA CYS A 100 -12.96 7.51 -12.22
C CYS A 100 -14.31 6.99 -12.70
N GLN A 101 -15.41 7.43 -12.07
CA GLN A 101 -16.78 7.08 -12.43
C GLN A 101 -17.17 7.56 -13.84
N ARG A 102 -16.69 8.74 -14.25
CA ARG A 102 -16.97 9.30 -15.59
C ARG A 102 -16.16 8.67 -16.72
N GLY A 103 -15.32 7.67 -16.44
CA GLY A 103 -14.54 7.03 -17.49
C GLY A 103 -13.18 7.67 -17.75
N THR A 104 -12.67 8.57 -16.89
CA THR A 104 -11.32 9.15 -17.04
C THR A 104 -10.25 8.05 -17.17
N PRO A 105 -9.35 8.10 -18.16
CA PRO A 105 -8.32 7.09 -18.33
C PRO A 105 -7.48 6.90 -17.06
N THR A 106 -7.12 5.65 -16.74
CA THR A 106 -6.38 5.31 -15.52
C THR A 106 -5.03 6.03 -15.42
N VAL A 107 -4.34 6.20 -16.54
CA VAL A 107 -3.10 6.99 -16.59
C VAL A 107 -3.30 8.45 -16.19
N GLU A 108 -4.45 9.05 -16.50
CA GLU A 108 -4.79 10.43 -16.13
C GLU A 108 -5.09 10.55 -14.64
N LEU A 109 -5.81 9.58 -14.06
CA LEU A 109 -6.05 9.54 -12.61
C LEU A 109 -4.73 9.49 -11.83
N ILE A 110 -3.80 8.64 -12.26
CA ILE A 110 -2.47 8.52 -11.66
C ILE A 110 -1.70 9.83 -11.80
N ARG A 111 -1.69 10.43 -12.99
CA ARG A 111 -0.97 11.69 -13.27
C ARG A 111 -1.48 12.83 -12.39
N LYS A 112 -2.81 12.98 -12.27
CA LYS A 112 -3.45 13.99 -11.42
C LYS A 112 -3.12 13.78 -9.95
N ALA A 113 -3.22 12.53 -9.46
CA ALA A 113 -2.84 12.20 -8.09
C ALA A 113 -1.38 12.61 -7.82
N ILE A 114 -0.42 12.17 -8.64
CA ILE A 114 1.01 12.50 -8.49
C ILE A 114 1.26 14.01 -8.48
N ALA A 115 0.65 14.74 -9.40
CA ALA A 115 0.82 16.20 -9.48
C ALA A 115 0.29 16.92 -8.22
N HIS A 116 -0.74 16.38 -7.57
CA HIS A 116 -1.33 16.98 -6.36
C HIS A 116 -0.47 16.85 -5.10
N PHE A 117 0.35 15.80 -5.04
CA PHE A 117 1.40 15.68 -4.02
C PHE A 117 2.66 16.47 -4.39
N GLU A 118 2.61 17.29 -5.44
CA GLU A 118 3.74 18.09 -5.95
C GLU A 118 4.96 17.23 -6.32
N LEU A 119 4.74 15.97 -6.68
CA LEU A 119 5.79 15.02 -7.05
C LEU A 119 6.02 14.98 -8.57
N PRO A 120 7.25 14.69 -9.01
CA PRO A 120 7.51 14.47 -10.43
C PRO A 120 6.84 13.20 -10.93
N ALA A 121 6.21 13.24 -12.12
CA ALA A 121 5.53 12.09 -12.73
C ALA A 121 6.43 10.85 -12.85
N ILE A 122 7.72 11.07 -13.14
CA ILE A 122 8.77 10.07 -13.13
C ILE A 122 9.83 10.55 -12.14
N PRO A 123 9.99 9.89 -10.98
CA PRO A 123 11.00 10.27 -10.02
C PRO A 123 12.39 10.14 -10.63
N ALA A 124 13.22 11.19 -10.49
CA ALA A 124 14.65 11.07 -10.73
C ALA A 124 15.19 9.92 -9.85
N LYS A 125 16.15 9.15 -10.36
CA LYS A 125 16.83 8.12 -9.54
C LYS A 125 17.57 8.81 -8.40
N SER A 126 16.90 8.99 -7.27
CA SER A 126 17.50 9.57 -6.08
C SER A 126 18.16 8.46 -5.26
N HIS A 127 19.42 8.71 -4.90
CA HIS A 127 20.32 7.95 -4.01
C HIS A 127 20.40 6.43 -4.25
N ILE A 128 21.37 6.02 -5.07
CA ILE A 128 21.84 4.62 -5.22
C ILE A 128 22.29 3.99 -3.88
N VAL A 129 22.51 4.81 -2.85
CA VAL A 129 23.18 4.44 -1.60
C VAL A 129 22.20 4.26 -0.42
N CYS A 130 20.91 4.56 -0.59
CA CYS A 130 19.93 4.43 0.50
C CYS A 130 19.35 3.01 0.58
N ARG A 131 19.27 2.47 1.79
CA ARG A 131 18.91 1.08 2.09
C ARG A 131 17.48 0.70 1.70
N HIS A 132 16.61 1.69 1.42
CA HIS A 132 15.28 1.52 0.84
C HIS A 132 15.26 0.70 -0.47
N LYS A 133 16.39 0.62 -1.18
CA LYS A 133 16.53 -0.29 -2.34
C LYS A 133 16.65 -1.78 -1.99
N ARG A 134 17.19 -2.17 -0.83
CA ARG A 134 17.46 -3.60 -0.52
C ARG A 134 16.19 -4.43 -0.42
N TRP A 135 15.13 -3.85 0.17
CA TRP A 135 13.80 -4.46 0.24
C TRP A 135 12.79 -3.75 -0.66
N GLY A 136 13.26 -2.81 -1.49
CA GLY A 136 12.40 -1.94 -2.29
C GLY A 136 11.44 -2.73 -3.17
N SER A 137 11.98 -3.68 -3.93
CA SER A 137 11.19 -4.49 -4.86
C SER A 137 10.29 -5.49 -4.14
N SER A 138 10.76 -6.13 -3.06
CA SER A 138 9.93 -7.06 -2.30
C SER A 138 8.80 -6.36 -1.57
N TYR A 139 9.05 -5.20 -0.94
CA TYR A 139 8.01 -4.43 -0.27
C TYR A 139 6.96 -3.93 -1.26
N VAL A 140 7.41 -3.39 -2.39
CA VAL A 140 6.52 -2.95 -3.48
C VAL A 140 5.67 -4.11 -3.98
N LEU A 141 6.24 -5.32 -4.14
CA LEU A 141 5.48 -6.51 -4.51
C LEU A 141 4.41 -6.86 -3.46
N VAL A 142 4.76 -6.89 -2.18
CA VAL A 142 3.77 -7.21 -1.13
C VAL A 142 2.65 -6.17 -1.08
N PHE A 143 3.00 -4.89 -1.25
CA PHE A 143 2.00 -3.81 -1.35
C PHE A 143 1.11 -3.97 -2.60
N GLU A 144 1.69 -4.36 -3.74
CA GLU A 144 0.95 -4.64 -4.97
C GLU A 144 -0.03 -5.82 -4.81
N ILE A 145 0.39 -6.89 -4.12
CA ILE A 145 -0.49 -8.01 -3.78
C ILE A 145 -1.62 -7.55 -2.84
N ALA A 146 -1.31 -6.71 -1.85
CA ALA A 146 -2.32 -6.13 -0.97
C ALA A 146 -3.35 -5.28 -1.74
N ALA A 147 -2.88 -4.43 -2.65
CA ALA A 147 -3.76 -3.63 -3.51
C ALA A 147 -4.61 -4.50 -4.44
N TYR A 148 -4.02 -5.57 -5.00
CA TYR A 148 -4.73 -6.53 -5.82
C TYR A 148 -5.88 -7.20 -5.05
N LEU A 149 -5.62 -7.60 -3.80
CA LEU A 149 -6.64 -8.18 -2.91
C LEU A 149 -7.72 -7.16 -2.53
N ALA A 150 -7.35 -5.91 -2.25
CA ALA A 150 -8.32 -4.85 -1.96
C ALA A 150 -9.21 -4.47 -3.15
N LEU A 151 -8.84 -4.83 -4.37
CA LEU A 151 -9.69 -4.73 -5.56
C LEU A 151 -10.64 -5.91 -5.72
N GLN A 152 -10.49 -6.96 -4.93
CA GLN A 152 -11.33 -8.17 -4.97
C GLN A 152 -12.29 -8.26 -3.80
N PHE A 153 -11.88 -7.77 -2.63
CA PHE A 153 -12.60 -7.90 -1.37
C PHE A 153 -12.99 -6.54 -0.82
N GLU A 154 -14.16 -6.49 -0.19
CA GLU A 154 -14.59 -5.33 0.57
C GLU A 154 -13.87 -5.25 1.93
N ALA A 155 -13.81 -4.06 2.52
CA ALA A 155 -13.13 -3.86 3.80
C ALA A 155 -13.67 -4.75 4.94
N GLY A 156 -14.96 -5.12 4.88
CA GLY A 156 -15.58 -6.07 5.82
C GLY A 156 -15.25 -7.54 5.54
N GLU A 157 -14.78 -7.89 4.34
CA GLU A 157 -14.43 -9.26 3.93
C GLU A 157 -12.94 -9.55 4.09
N LEU A 158 -12.09 -8.52 3.95
CA LEU A 158 -10.65 -8.60 4.14
C LEU A 158 -10.13 -7.26 4.66
N SER A 159 -9.55 -7.29 5.86
CA SER A 159 -8.83 -6.16 6.42
C SER A 159 -7.33 -6.29 6.14
N ILE A 160 -6.71 -5.20 5.69
CA ILE A 160 -5.28 -5.14 5.37
C ILE A 160 -4.66 -3.96 6.10
N TRP A 161 -3.59 -4.19 6.85
CA TRP A 161 -2.88 -3.18 7.63
C TRP A 161 -1.38 -3.26 7.40
N ASN A 162 -0.72 -2.11 7.28
CA ASN A 162 0.74 -2.05 7.14
C ASN A 162 1.38 -0.86 7.89
N HIS A 163 0.59 -0.10 8.65
CA HIS A 163 1.13 0.94 9.52
C HIS A 163 1.87 0.29 10.69
N PRO A 164 3.09 0.75 11.05
CA PRO A 164 3.87 0.16 12.14
C PRO A 164 3.10 0.01 13.45
N ASP A 165 2.34 1.02 13.85
CA ASP A 165 1.58 1.01 15.10
C ASP A 165 0.51 -0.09 15.17
N ASN A 166 -0.07 -0.47 14.02
CA ASN A 166 -1.12 -1.49 13.95
C ASN A 166 -0.57 -2.92 13.99
N ILE A 167 0.71 -3.10 13.64
CA ILE A 167 1.32 -4.43 13.45
C ILE A 167 2.43 -4.73 14.45
N LYS A 168 2.94 -3.72 15.16
CA LYS A 168 4.15 -3.81 16.00
C LYS A 168 4.15 -5.02 16.93
N ARG A 169 3.10 -5.20 17.73
CA ARG A 169 3.04 -6.30 18.71
C ARG A 169 3.11 -7.67 18.04
N LYS A 170 2.27 -7.90 17.02
CA LYS A 170 2.26 -9.17 16.27
C LYS A 170 3.59 -9.42 15.56
N LEU A 171 4.23 -8.36 15.07
CA LEU A 171 5.53 -8.44 14.41
C LEU A 171 6.63 -8.82 15.40
N GLU A 172 6.67 -8.18 16.58
CA GLU A 172 7.63 -8.50 17.65
C GLU A 172 7.46 -9.94 18.17
N ASP A 173 6.23 -10.46 18.17
CA ASP A 173 5.92 -11.82 18.62
C ASP A 173 6.31 -12.89 17.57
N ARG A 174 6.26 -12.58 16.26
CA ARG A 174 6.39 -13.58 15.17
C ARG A 174 7.65 -13.45 14.31
N ASP A 175 8.28 -12.28 14.24
CA ASP A 175 9.50 -12.08 13.45
C ASP A 175 10.72 -11.94 14.36
N TYR A 176 11.62 -12.92 14.30
CA TYR A 176 12.91 -12.87 15.02
C TYR A 176 13.77 -11.67 14.59
N THR A 177 13.49 -11.07 13.43
CA THR A 177 14.17 -9.87 12.93
C THR A 177 13.52 -8.56 13.35
N ALA A 178 12.40 -8.56 14.08
CA ALA A 178 11.64 -7.34 14.44
C ALA A 178 12.49 -6.26 15.14
N LYS A 179 13.55 -6.66 15.86
CA LYS A 179 14.47 -5.76 16.56
C LYS A 179 15.66 -5.29 15.72
N MET A 180 15.72 -5.65 14.43
CA MET A 180 16.73 -5.11 13.53
C MET A 180 16.63 -3.60 13.48
N LYS A 181 17.79 -2.91 13.45
CA LYS A 181 17.86 -1.44 13.35
C LYS A 181 17.00 -0.89 12.21
N GLU A 182 16.85 -1.67 11.15
CA GLU A 182 16.03 -1.36 9.99
C GLU A 182 15.28 -2.63 9.59
N HIS A 183 14.01 -2.73 9.97
CA HIS A 183 13.11 -3.79 9.57
C HIS A 183 12.37 -3.38 8.28
N PRO A 184 12.10 -4.30 7.32
CA PRO A 184 11.42 -3.97 6.06
C PRO A 184 9.93 -3.57 6.22
N GLY A 185 9.43 -3.39 7.43
CA GLY A 185 7.98 -3.32 7.71
C GLY A 185 7.28 -4.67 7.52
N ALA A 186 5.96 -4.69 7.67
CA ALA A 186 5.14 -5.88 7.46
C ALA A 186 3.70 -5.51 7.07
N PHE A 187 2.95 -6.52 6.64
CA PHE A 187 1.56 -6.44 6.23
C PHE A 187 0.77 -7.49 7.01
N LEU A 188 -0.29 -7.05 7.65
CA LEU A 188 -1.25 -7.89 8.36
C LEU A 188 -2.52 -7.99 7.51
N PHE A 189 -2.87 -9.22 7.16
CA PHE A 189 -4.12 -9.56 6.49
C PHE A 189 -5.04 -10.25 7.51
N VAL A 190 -6.31 -9.87 7.57
CA VAL A 190 -7.29 -10.44 8.50
C VAL A 190 -8.58 -10.75 7.76
N ARG A 191 -9.07 -11.98 7.89
CA ARG A 191 -10.29 -12.49 7.27
C ARG A 191 -10.84 -13.63 8.12
N ASN A 192 -12.16 -13.67 8.36
CA ASN A 192 -12.83 -14.73 9.12
C ASN A 192 -12.13 -15.05 10.46
N ASP A 193 -11.78 -14.02 11.24
CA ASP A 193 -11.05 -14.11 12.51
C ASP A 193 -9.65 -14.73 12.46
N ARG A 194 -9.14 -15.04 11.27
CA ARG A 194 -7.78 -15.50 11.04
C ARG A 194 -6.92 -14.34 10.58
N ASP A 195 -5.68 -14.35 11.05
CA ASP A 195 -4.68 -13.39 10.64
C ASP A 195 -3.48 -14.04 9.96
N LEU A 196 -2.90 -13.31 9.01
CA LEU A 196 -1.66 -13.68 8.34
C LEU A 196 -0.75 -12.47 8.33
N LEU A 197 0.48 -12.65 8.79
CA LEU A 197 1.48 -11.61 8.79
C LEU A 197 2.55 -11.92 7.73
N VAL A 198 2.85 -10.94 6.89
CA VAL A 198 3.84 -11.04 5.81
C VAL A 198 4.85 -9.92 6.00
N SER A 199 6.13 -10.25 6.12
CA SER A 199 7.19 -9.24 6.22
C SER A 199 7.38 -8.51 4.88
N GLY A 200 7.87 -7.28 4.90
CA GLY A 200 8.12 -6.48 3.69
C GLY A 200 9.20 -7.06 2.77
N ASP A 201 9.95 -8.06 3.22
CA ASP A 201 10.85 -8.88 2.40
C ASP A 201 10.17 -10.09 1.72
N GLY A 202 8.85 -10.24 1.93
CA GLY A 202 8.01 -11.28 1.35
C GLY A 202 7.87 -12.56 2.19
N ARG A 203 8.56 -12.71 3.33
CA ARG A 203 8.41 -13.90 4.19
C ARG A 203 7.02 -13.97 4.81
N PHE A 204 6.41 -15.16 4.80
CA PHE A 204 5.28 -15.45 5.69
C PHE A 204 5.80 -15.65 7.12
N LEU A 205 5.08 -15.10 8.10
CA LEU A 205 5.43 -15.18 9.52
C LEU A 205 4.47 -16.13 10.26
N ASP A 206 4.38 -17.36 9.75
CA ASP A 206 3.48 -18.43 10.20
C ASP A 206 4.18 -19.80 10.28
N ASP A 207 5.45 -19.80 10.65
CA ASP A 207 6.36 -20.97 10.72
C ASP A 207 6.68 -21.65 9.37
N SER A 208 5.98 -21.30 8.29
CA SER A 208 6.34 -21.76 6.96
C SER A 208 7.66 -21.14 6.47
N ARG A 209 8.33 -21.83 5.55
CA ARG A 209 9.56 -21.31 4.89
C ARG A 209 9.26 -20.60 3.58
N ASP A 210 7.99 -20.40 3.27
CA ASP A 210 7.57 -19.79 2.01
C ASP A 210 7.85 -18.29 2.02
N ASN A 211 8.15 -17.75 0.84
CA ASN A 211 8.45 -16.34 0.66
C ASN A 211 7.88 -15.86 -0.68
N LEU A 212 7.00 -14.86 -0.64
CA LEU A 212 6.33 -14.28 -1.80
C LEU A 212 7.32 -13.71 -2.83
N TRP A 213 8.39 -13.06 -2.39
CA TRP A 213 9.41 -12.52 -3.28
C TRP A 213 10.15 -13.63 -4.02
N GLN A 214 10.51 -14.71 -3.33
CA GLN A 214 11.14 -15.87 -3.98
C GLN A 214 10.19 -16.51 -4.99
N LEU A 215 8.94 -16.76 -4.63
CA LEU A 215 7.93 -17.33 -5.53
C LEU A 215 7.71 -16.46 -6.78
N TYR A 216 7.65 -15.14 -6.60
CA TYR A 216 7.57 -14.19 -7.70
C TYR A 216 8.79 -14.27 -8.64
N MET A 217 10.00 -14.32 -8.07
CA MET A 217 11.24 -14.47 -8.84
C MET A 217 11.32 -15.80 -9.60
N HIS A 218 10.57 -16.82 -9.18
CA HIS A 218 10.42 -18.10 -9.91
C HIS A 218 9.28 -18.08 -10.95
N GLY A 219 8.63 -16.94 -11.17
CA GLY A 219 7.64 -16.73 -12.23
C GLY A 219 6.19 -16.76 -11.79
N GLN A 220 5.87 -16.84 -10.49
CA GLN A 220 4.49 -16.69 -10.03
C GLN A 220 3.99 -15.27 -10.22
N SER A 221 2.76 -15.13 -10.72
CA SER A 221 2.10 -13.84 -10.91
C SER A 221 1.52 -13.29 -9.61
N VAL A 222 1.29 -11.96 -9.56
CA VAL A 222 0.60 -11.29 -8.44
C VAL A 222 -0.72 -11.98 -8.09
N SER A 223 -1.49 -12.39 -9.09
CA SER A 223 -2.76 -13.10 -8.88
C SER A 223 -2.61 -14.48 -8.24
N GLU A 224 -1.51 -15.20 -8.48
CA GLU A 224 -1.24 -16.50 -7.84
C GLU A 224 -0.80 -16.30 -6.39
N LEU A 225 0.05 -15.30 -6.15
CA LEU A 225 0.50 -14.93 -4.81
C LEU A 225 -0.65 -14.42 -3.94
N ALA A 226 -1.58 -13.64 -4.52
CA ALA A 226 -2.80 -13.21 -3.85
C ALA A 226 -3.68 -14.40 -3.43
N LYS A 227 -3.84 -15.40 -4.30
CA LYS A 227 -4.56 -16.64 -3.96
C LYS A 227 -3.87 -17.42 -2.84
N LEU A 228 -2.55 -17.39 -2.77
CA LEU A 228 -1.81 -18.04 -1.67
C LEU A 228 -2.11 -17.38 -0.31
N ILE A 229 -2.18 -16.04 -0.26
CA ILE A 229 -2.58 -15.31 0.95
C ILE A 229 -4.00 -15.70 1.37
N ILE A 230 -4.95 -15.70 0.44
CA ILE A 230 -6.34 -16.07 0.74
C ILE A 230 -6.44 -17.54 1.17
N GLY A 231 -5.76 -18.45 0.48
CA GLY A 231 -5.74 -19.87 0.84
C GLY A 231 -5.23 -20.11 2.26
N ARG A 232 -4.23 -19.35 2.72
CA ARG A 232 -3.73 -19.41 4.11
C ARG A 232 -4.71 -18.84 5.12
N LEU A 233 -5.46 -17.80 4.75
CA LEU A 233 -6.48 -17.20 5.61
C LEU A 233 -7.75 -18.06 5.71
N ASP A 234 -8.03 -18.89 4.70
CA ASP A 234 -9.23 -19.74 4.66
C ASP A 234 -9.00 -21.20 5.12
N ALA A 235 -7.74 -21.64 5.32
CA ALA A 235 -7.37 -23.01 5.72
C ALA A 235 -7.43 -23.24 7.22
#